data_AF-A0A4Q5WKF8-F1
#
_entry.id   AF-A0A4Q5WKF8-F1
#
_cell.length_a   1.000
_cell.length_b   1.000
_cell.length_c   1.000
_cell.angle_alpha   90.00
_cell.angle_beta   90.00
_cell.angle_gamma   90.00
#
_symmetry.space_group_name_H-M   'P 1'
#
loop_
_entity.id
_entity.type
_entity.pdbx_description
1 polymer ?
#
loop_
_entity_poly.entity_id
_entity_poly.type
_entity_poly.pdbx_seq_one_letter_code
_entity_poly.pdbx_strand_id
1 'polypeptide(L)'
;MDKGVEAVRKVFAYPGAPAGLELQPGDAVLRRNHFRVTKRMTYVSAGVRLFTACPLNHTAIVSINERGQWVLNEAKWEGIISRPIEEALYEEHTEIVVLRDPRQVDLERIIARANAKVGTPYDLANLTIEQIHYRTGLGLCNAVKWASRGRLQPQPSWIGFTGEAAARRLQCAEYWAWVWERQNWWLYSSAEIWNDGMLHTVFNELKNKPR
;
A
#
# COMPACT_ATOMS: atom_id res chain seq x y z
N MET A 1 -7.69 -2.23 -26.11
CA MET A 1 -8.78 -1.47 -25.46
C MET A 1 -8.65 -1.72 -23.97
N ASP A 2 -8.05 -0.78 -23.24
CA ASP A 2 -7.93 -0.86 -21.78
C ASP A 2 -9.32 -0.77 -21.19
N LYS A 3 -9.84 -1.89 -20.68
CA LYS A 3 -11.01 -1.89 -19.82
C LYS A 3 -10.59 -1.19 -18.53
N GLY A 4 -10.93 0.10 -18.46
CA GLY A 4 -10.59 0.98 -17.35
C GLY A 4 -10.96 0.35 -16.02
N VAL A 5 -10.09 0.56 -15.02
CA VAL A 5 -10.33 0.19 -13.64
C VAL A 5 -11.66 0.80 -13.19
N GLU A 6 -12.64 -0.04 -12.87
CA GLU A 6 -13.88 0.41 -12.24
C GLU A 6 -13.57 0.65 -10.76
N ALA A 7 -13.16 1.89 -10.44
CA ALA A 7 -12.98 2.30 -9.06
C ALA A 7 -14.38 2.32 -8.41
N VAL A 8 -14.72 1.26 -7.69
CA VAL A 8 -15.98 1.20 -6.96
C VAL A 8 -15.93 2.22 -5.82
N ARG A 9 -16.42 3.42 -6.10
CA ARG A 9 -16.62 4.48 -5.10
C ARG A 9 -17.67 4.01 -4.10
N LYS A 10 -17.24 3.67 -2.89
CA LYS A 10 -18.05 3.86 -1.67
C LYS A 10 -17.09 4.10 -0.50
N VAL A 11 -17.03 5.36 -0.09
CA VAL A 11 -16.44 5.78 1.18
C VAL A 11 -17.41 5.33 2.27
N PHE A 12 -16.97 4.44 3.14
CA PHE A 12 -17.70 4.13 4.36
C PHE A 12 -17.17 5.03 5.49
N ALA A 13 -17.97 6.03 5.86
CA ALA A 13 -18.00 6.49 7.23
C ALA A 13 -19.03 5.60 7.95
N TYR A 14 -18.59 4.76 8.90
CA TYR A 14 -19.52 4.10 9.82
C TYR A 14 -19.88 5.10 10.95
N PRO A 15 -21.13 5.15 11.45
CA PRO A 15 -22.30 4.29 11.21
C PRO A 15 -23.26 4.86 10.14
N GLY A 16 -23.83 3.99 9.29
CA GLY A 16 -24.69 4.39 8.16
C GLY A 16 -24.14 4.03 6.78
N ALA A 17 -23.29 3.00 6.70
CA ALA A 17 -22.78 2.45 5.44
C ALA A 17 -23.93 2.19 4.44
N PRO A 18 -23.91 2.77 3.21
CA PRO A 18 -24.98 2.57 2.24
C PRO A 18 -25.15 1.08 1.94
N ALA A 19 -26.39 0.61 1.92
CA ALA A 19 -26.74 -0.74 1.49
C ALA A 19 -26.01 -1.11 0.18
N GLY A 20 -25.35 -2.26 0.16
CA GLY A 20 -24.84 -2.89 -1.07
C GLY A 20 -23.43 -2.48 -1.52
N LEU A 21 -22.42 -2.36 -0.64
CA LEU A 21 -21.05 -2.72 -1.06
C LEU A 21 -20.64 -3.95 -0.25
N GLU A 22 -20.57 -5.08 -0.95
CA GLU A 22 -20.08 -6.33 -0.38
C GLU A 22 -18.58 -6.44 -0.66
N LEU A 23 -17.79 -6.45 0.41
CA LEU A 23 -16.36 -6.73 0.32
C LEU A 23 -16.16 -8.11 -0.28
N GLN A 24 -15.16 -8.25 -1.14
CA GLN A 24 -14.76 -9.52 -1.72
C GLN A 24 -13.30 -9.78 -1.38
N PRO A 25 -12.88 -11.05 -1.30
CA PRO A 25 -11.47 -11.35 -1.17
C PRO A 25 -10.69 -10.69 -2.32
N GLY A 26 -9.45 -10.32 -2.05
CA GLY A 26 -8.61 -9.57 -2.98
C GLY A 26 -8.92 -8.08 -3.07
N ASP A 27 -10.01 -7.56 -2.48
CA ASP A 27 -10.21 -6.11 -2.40
C ASP A 27 -9.07 -5.44 -1.63
N ALA A 28 -8.58 -4.31 -2.15
CA ALA A 28 -7.65 -3.45 -1.44
C ALA A 28 -8.41 -2.38 -0.65
N VAL A 29 -8.32 -2.41 0.67
CA VAL A 29 -8.93 -1.43 1.56
C VAL A 29 -7.88 -0.39 1.92
N LEU A 30 -7.95 0.76 1.25
CA LEU A 30 -7.11 1.91 1.52
C LEU A 30 -7.72 2.77 2.61
N ARG A 31 -6.88 3.33 3.48
CA ARG A 31 -7.34 4.09 4.64
C ARG A 31 -6.54 5.35 4.86
N ARG A 32 -7.21 6.33 5.46
CA ARG A 32 -6.57 7.48 6.10
C ARG A 32 -6.64 7.33 7.61
N ASN A 33 -5.49 7.00 8.21
CA ASN A 33 -5.35 6.88 9.65
C ASN A 33 -5.32 8.26 10.34
N HIS A 34 -5.99 8.38 11.49
CA HIS A 34 -5.89 9.59 12.31
C HIS A 34 -4.45 9.85 12.75
N PHE A 35 -4.07 11.14 12.78
CA PHE A 35 -2.87 11.53 13.49
C PHE A 35 -3.13 11.51 15.01
N ARG A 36 -2.31 10.82 15.78
CA ARG A 36 -2.38 10.80 17.25
C ARG A 36 -0.98 10.86 17.83
N VAL A 37 -0.67 11.97 18.49
CA VAL A 37 0.65 12.25 19.09
C VAL A 37 1.18 11.09 19.94
N THR A 38 0.29 10.32 20.58
CA THR A 38 0.62 9.18 21.45
C THR A 38 0.95 7.88 20.71
N LYS A 39 0.62 7.76 19.42
CA LYS A 39 0.83 6.53 18.63
C LYS A 39 1.96 6.73 17.62
N ARG A 40 3.06 5.98 17.77
CA ARG A 40 4.26 6.04 16.90
C ARG A 40 3.94 5.95 15.40
N MET A 41 3.05 5.04 15.02
CA MET A 41 2.66 4.85 13.61
C MET A 41 2.00 6.06 12.96
N THR A 42 1.50 7.00 13.75
CA THR A 42 0.82 8.17 13.19
C THR A 42 1.80 9.20 12.62
N TYR A 43 3.03 9.26 13.15
CA TYR A 43 4.12 10.07 12.58
C TYR A 43 4.57 9.50 11.24
N VAL A 44 4.76 8.18 11.17
CA VAL A 44 5.03 7.45 9.92
C VAL A 44 3.92 7.74 8.90
N SER A 45 2.67 7.54 9.32
CA SER A 45 1.47 7.84 8.54
C SER A 45 1.41 9.29 8.05
N ALA A 46 1.81 10.26 8.87
CA ALA A 46 1.86 11.67 8.47
C ALA A 46 2.99 11.94 7.46
N GLY A 47 4.17 11.34 7.68
CA GLY A 47 5.29 11.39 6.74
C GLY A 47 4.89 10.84 5.37
N VAL A 48 4.30 9.63 5.34
CA VAL A 48 3.81 9.02 4.09
C VAL A 48 2.89 9.99 3.34
N ARG A 49 1.86 10.55 3.99
CA ARG A 49 0.96 11.52 3.34
C ARG A 49 1.67 12.76 2.80
N LEU A 50 2.64 13.27 3.56
CA LEU A 50 3.41 14.45 3.15
C LEU A 50 4.25 14.17 1.91
N PHE A 51 4.94 13.03 1.85
CA PHE A 51 5.88 12.72 0.77
C PHE A 51 5.22 12.13 -0.47
N THR A 52 4.15 11.36 -0.32
CA THR A 52 3.41 10.81 -1.47
C THR A 52 2.38 11.78 -2.02
N ALA A 53 2.14 12.91 -1.32
CA ALA A 53 1.04 13.84 -1.58
C ALA A 53 -0.34 13.15 -1.64
N CYS A 54 -0.47 11.99 -0.97
CA CYS A 54 -1.68 11.19 -0.94
C CYS A 54 -2.37 11.32 0.43
N PRO A 55 -3.71 11.51 0.48
CA PRO A 55 -4.42 11.53 1.75
C PRO A 55 -4.52 10.15 2.41
N LEU A 56 -4.52 9.06 1.64
CA LEU A 56 -4.51 7.69 2.11
C LEU A 56 -3.07 7.27 2.40
N ASN A 57 -2.85 6.50 3.45
CA ASN A 57 -1.49 6.20 3.92
C ASN A 57 -1.32 4.79 4.47
N HIS A 58 -2.33 3.97 4.24
CA HIS A 58 -2.35 2.62 4.70
C HIS A 58 -3.22 1.79 3.76
N THR A 59 -2.87 0.53 3.62
CA THR A 59 -3.66 -0.43 2.85
C THR A 59 -3.74 -1.75 3.56
N ALA A 60 -4.88 -2.39 3.40
CA ALA A 60 -5.10 -3.77 3.75
C ALA A 60 -5.62 -4.53 2.53
N ILE A 61 -5.48 -5.85 2.52
CA ILE A 61 -6.08 -6.74 1.54
C ILE A 61 -7.16 -7.57 2.24
N VAL A 62 -8.37 -7.58 1.67
CA VAL A 62 -9.43 -8.50 2.09
C VAL A 62 -9.02 -9.91 1.72
N SER A 63 -9.10 -10.82 2.68
CA SER A 63 -8.75 -12.22 2.50
C SER A 63 -9.67 -13.12 3.31
N ILE A 64 -9.54 -14.42 3.10
CA ILE A 64 -10.15 -15.45 3.93
C ILE A 64 -9.00 -16.26 4.53
N ASN A 65 -8.95 -16.40 5.85
CA ASN A 65 -7.89 -17.15 6.52
C ASN A 65 -8.12 -18.67 6.43
N GLU A 66 -7.18 -19.47 6.93
CA GLU A 66 -7.25 -20.95 6.94
C GLU A 66 -8.48 -21.51 7.67
N ARG A 67 -9.14 -20.70 8.51
CA ARG A 67 -10.36 -21.07 9.25
C ARG A 67 -11.64 -20.64 8.52
N GLY A 68 -11.54 -20.12 7.30
CA GLY A 68 -12.69 -19.62 6.55
C GLY A 68 -13.21 -18.27 7.04
N GLN A 69 -12.48 -17.56 7.91
CA GLN A 69 -12.91 -16.26 8.42
C GLN A 69 -12.45 -15.12 7.52
N TRP A 70 -13.31 -14.14 7.33
CA TRP A 70 -13.00 -12.92 6.60
C TRP A 70 -12.06 -12.03 7.41
N VAL A 71 -10.93 -11.68 6.81
CA VAL A 71 -9.86 -10.94 7.47
C VAL A 71 -9.33 -9.81 6.59
N LEU A 72 -8.71 -8.83 7.23
CA LEU A 72 -7.86 -7.82 6.60
C LEU A 72 -6.41 -8.12 6.95
N ASN A 73 -5.64 -8.42 5.91
CA ASN A 73 -4.20 -8.56 6.04
C ASN A 73 -3.55 -7.22 5.73
N GLU A 74 -2.70 -6.73 6.62
CA GLU A 74 -2.13 -5.39 6.51
C GLU A 74 -0.75 -5.31 7.15
N ALA A 75 0.13 -4.52 6.54
CA ALA A 75 1.47 -4.27 7.08
C ALA A 75 1.41 -3.12 8.10
N LYS A 76 1.52 -3.45 9.40
CA LYS A 76 1.66 -2.49 10.52
C LYS A 76 3.06 -2.55 11.11
N TRP A 77 3.35 -1.69 12.08
CA TRP A 77 4.68 -1.63 12.74
C TRP A 77 5.17 -3.00 13.23
N GLU A 78 4.27 -3.81 13.76
CA GLU A 78 4.52 -5.14 14.30
C GLU A 78 4.84 -6.18 13.21
N GLY A 79 4.59 -5.83 11.94
CA GLY A 79 4.67 -6.71 10.78
C GLY A 79 3.36 -6.79 10.02
N ILE A 80 3.28 -7.76 9.12
CA ILE A 80 2.04 -8.10 8.44
C ILE A 80 1.18 -8.90 9.40
N ILE A 81 0.03 -8.35 9.74
CA ILE A 81 -0.93 -8.96 10.65
C ILE A 81 -2.22 -9.30 9.91
N SER A 82 -2.97 -10.25 10.45
CA SER A 82 -4.30 -10.62 9.97
C SER A 82 -5.30 -10.36 11.08
N ARG A 83 -6.39 -9.65 10.77
CA ARG A 83 -7.43 -9.31 11.75
C ARG A 83 -8.82 -9.52 11.17
N PRO A 84 -9.82 -9.90 11.96
CA PRO A 84 -11.21 -9.94 11.51
C PRO A 84 -11.61 -8.62 10.85
N ILE A 85 -12.35 -8.68 9.74
CA ILE A 85 -12.76 -7.48 8.99
C ILE A 85 -13.48 -6.48 9.91
N GLU A 86 -14.36 -6.97 10.77
CA GLU A 86 -15.16 -6.15 11.67
C GLU A 86 -14.25 -5.33 12.59
N GLU A 87 -13.37 -5.99 13.34
CA GLU A 87 -12.41 -5.34 14.23
C GLU A 87 -11.55 -4.32 13.48
N ALA A 88 -11.02 -4.73 12.32
CA ALA A 88 -10.12 -3.91 11.55
C ALA A 88 -10.78 -2.68 10.93
N LEU A 89 -12.08 -2.73 10.61
CA LEU A 89 -12.84 -1.59 10.08
C LEU A 89 -13.38 -0.67 11.19
N TYR A 90 -13.61 -1.18 12.41
CA TYR A 90 -14.04 -0.38 13.56
C TYR A 90 -12.91 0.47 14.17
N GLU A 91 -11.66 0.26 13.78
CA GLU A 91 -10.59 1.19 14.12
C GLU A 91 -10.92 2.60 13.63
N GLU A 92 -10.60 3.61 14.43
CA GLU A 92 -10.83 5.00 14.06
C GLU A 92 -10.01 5.36 12.81
N HIS A 93 -10.68 5.42 11.67
CA HIS A 93 -10.20 5.88 10.38
C HIS A 93 -11.03 7.08 9.94
N THR A 94 -10.38 8.10 9.38
CA THR A 94 -11.11 9.27 8.85
C THR A 94 -11.74 9.00 7.48
N GLU A 95 -11.18 8.05 6.74
CA GLU A 95 -11.57 7.76 5.36
C GLU A 95 -11.16 6.34 5.00
N ILE A 96 -12.05 5.63 4.31
CA ILE A 96 -11.83 4.28 3.79
C ILE A 96 -12.23 4.29 2.32
N VAL A 97 -11.37 3.75 1.46
CA VAL A 97 -11.61 3.56 0.03
C VAL A 97 -11.36 2.09 -0.29
N VAL A 98 -12.31 1.44 -0.95
CA VAL A 98 -12.15 0.05 -1.39
C VAL A 98 -11.84 0.05 -2.88
N LEU A 99 -10.77 -0.62 -3.26
CA LEU A 99 -10.40 -0.83 -4.66
C LEU A 99 -10.47 -2.30 -5.02
N ARG A 100 -11.07 -2.56 -6.18
CA ARG A 100 -11.13 -3.87 -6.80
C ARG A 100 -10.48 -3.77 -8.17
N ASP A 101 -9.48 -4.60 -8.45
CA ASP A 101 -8.96 -4.72 -9.82
C ASP A 101 -9.99 -5.53 -10.62
N PRO A 102 -10.64 -4.97 -11.66
CA PRO A 102 -11.62 -5.73 -12.45
C PRO A 102 -10.99 -6.91 -13.20
N ARG A 103 -9.66 -6.95 -13.29
CA ARG A 103 -8.94 -8.04 -13.94
C ARG A 103 -8.78 -9.25 -13.04
N GLN A 104 -8.93 -9.15 -11.72
CA GLN A 104 -8.69 -10.20 -10.69
C GLN A 104 -8.67 -11.62 -11.28
N VAL A 105 -7.53 -12.03 -11.85
CA VAL A 105 -7.51 -13.18 -12.78
C VAL A 105 -7.46 -14.49 -11.99
N ASP A 106 -7.00 -14.41 -10.74
CA ASP A 106 -6.75 -15.56 -9.88
C ASP A 106 -6.91 -15.16 -8.40
N LEU A 107 -8.16 -15.22 -7.91
CA LEU A 107 -8.50 -14.81 -6.57
C LEU A 107 -7.85 -15.70 -5.50
N GLU A 108 -7.82 -17.01 -5.74
CA GLU A 108 -7.20 -17.98 -4.84
C GLU A 108 -5.73 -17.67 -4.62
N ARG A 109 -5.01 -17.33 -5.69
CA ARG A 109 -3.61 -16.93 -5.61
C ARG A 109 -3.41 -15.62 -4.86
N ILE A 110 -4.27 -14.62 -5.05
CA ILE A 110 -4.23 -13.36 -4.30
C ILE A 110 -4.43 -13.64 -2.80
N ILE A 111 -5.42 -14.45 -2.43
CA ILE A 111 -5.70 -14.86 -1.05
C ILE A 111 -4.50 -15.59 -0.44
N ALA A 112 -3.98 -16.60 -1.16
CA ALA A 112 -2.86 -17.41 -0.71
C ALA A 112 -1.62 -16.53 -0.45
N ARG A 113 -1.32 -15.60 -1.36
CA ARG A 113 -0.24 -14.62 -1.18
C ARG A 113 -0.50 -13.73 0.03
N ALA A 114 -1.68 -13.12 0.11
CA ALA A 114 -2.02 -12.23 1.22
C ALA A 114 -1.77 -12.91 2.58
N ASN A 115 -2.21 -14.16 2.73
CA ASN A 115 -2.03 -14.94 3.95
C ASN A 115 -0.57 -15.39 4.17
N ALA A 116 0.17 -15.76 3.12
CA ALA A 116 1.53 -16.28 3.20
C ALA A 116 2.55 -15.31 3.82
N LYS A 117 2.22 -14.03 3.90
CA LYS A 117 3.09 -13.01 4.51
C LYS A 117 2.71 -12.61 5.92
N VAL A 118 1.62 -13.13 6.49
CA VAL A 118 1.28 -12.88 7.89
C VAL A 118 2.44 -13.32 8.80
N GLY A 119 2.86 -12.44 9.71
CA GLY A 119 4.04 -12.60 10.57
C GLY A 119 5.34 -12.03 9.99
N THR A 120 5.36 -11.61 8.72
CA THR A 120 6.55 -10.97 8.12
C THR A 120 6.80 -9.60 8.78
N PRO A 121 8.02 -9.29 9.24
CA PRO A 121 8.31 -8.01 9.87
C PRO A 121 8.10 -6.80 8.93
N TYR A 122 7.83 -5.64 9.52
CA TYR A 122 7.67 -4.39 8.77
C TYR A 122 9.02 -3.82 8.31
N ASP A 123 9.10 -3.27 7.10
CA ASP A 123 10.33 -2.62 6.63
C ASP A 123 10.42 -1.15 7.02
N LEU A 124 10.75 -0.92 8.29
CA LEU A 124 10.94 0.45 8.80
C LEU A 124 12.18 1.14 8.22
N ALA A 125 13.25 0.38 8.00
CA ALA A 125 14.53 0.92 7.55
C ALA A 125 14.37 1.52 6.15
N ASN A 126 13.71 0.77 5.27
CA ASN A 126 13.46 1.23 3.92
C ASN A 126 12.54 2.45 3.89
N LEU A 127 11.43 2.43 4.65
CA LEU A 127 10.55 3.59 4.78
C LEU A 127 11.31 4.84 5.25
N THR A 128 12.24 4.70 6.21
CA THR A 128 13.03 5.83 6.72
C THR A 128 13.97 6.38 5.64
N ILE A 129 14.62 5.49 4.88
CA ILE A 129 15.50 5.87 3.77
C ILE A 129 14.71 6.56 2.66
N GLU A 130 13.53 6.03 2.29
CA GLU A 130 12.62 6.66 1.32
C GLU A 130 12.26 8.09 1.74
N GLN A 131 11.88 8.29 3.01
CA GLN A 131 11.51 9.61 3.52
C GLN A 131 12.67 10.60 3.50
N ILE A 132 13.89 10.16 3.82
CA ILE A 132 15.09 11.00 3.74
C ILE A 132 15.39 11.36 2.28
N HIS A 133 15.31 10.39 1.37
CA HIS A 133 15.57 10.58 -0.05
C HIS A 133 14.63 11.63 -0.67
N TYR A 134 13.32 11.48 -0.45
CA TYR A 134 12.31 12.42 -0.96
C TYR A 134 12.45 13.82 -0.36
N ARG A 135 12.73 13.93 0.96
CA ARG A 135 12.78 15.24 1.64
C ARG A 135 13.98 16.10 1.24
N THR A 136 15.10 15.46 0.95
CA THR A 136 16.36 16.17 0.72
C THR A 136 16.64 16.41 -0.75
N GLY A 137 15.95 15.73 -1.66
CA GLY A 137 16.32 15.69 -3.08
C GLY A 137 17.74 15.14 -3.32
N LEU A 138 18.40 14.68 -2.24
CA LEU A 138 19.71 14.09 -2.28
C LEU A 138 19.51 12.62 -2.65
N GLY A 139 19.55 12.35 -3.96
CA GLY A 139 19.81 11.04 -4.51
C GLY A 139 21.20 10.54 -4.15
N LEU A 140 21.52 10.48 -2.85
CA LEU A 140 22.88 10.41 -2.34
C LEU A 140 23.47 8.99 -2.34
N CYS A 141 22.78 8.00 -2.92
CA CYS A 141 23.40 6.71 -3.19
C CYS A 141 23.14 6.27 -4.63
N ASN A 142 24.19 6.42 -5.45
CA ASN A 142 24.47 5.85 -6.77
C ASN A 142 23.96 6.52 -8.06
N ALA A 143 23.53 7.78 -8.05
CA ALA A 143 23.48 8.54 -9.32
C ALA A 143 24.88 8.63 -10.00
N VAL A 144 25.96 8.62 -9.19
CA VAL A 144 27.34 8.79 -9.68
C VAL A 144 27.98 7.49 -10.19
N LYS A 145 27.53 6.30 -9.75
CA LYS A 145 28.15 5.02 -10.16
C LYS A 145 27.63 4.46 -11.48
N TRP A 146 26.48 4.93 -11.98
CA TRP A 146 25.85 4.44 -13.21
C TRP A 146 26.02 5.35 -14.43
N ALA A 147 26.22 6.66 -14.21
CA ALA A 147 26.46 7.61 -15.31
C ALA A 147 27.75 7.33 -16.12
N SER A 148 28.71 6.56 -15.59
CA SER A 148 29.95 6.20 -16.29
C SER A 148 29.81 5.02 -17.27
N ARG A 149 28.61 4.42 -17.44
CA ARG A 149 28.39 3.24 -18.30
C ARG A 149 27.36 3.42 -19.42
N GLY A 150 26.96 4.65 -19.73
CA GLY A 150 26.22 4.94 -20.97
C GLY A 150 24.83 4.31 -21.11
N ARG A 151 24.21 3.84 -20.02
CA ARG A 151 22.80 3.42 -20.01
C ARG A 151 21.97 4.45 -19.25
N LEU A 152 21.18 5.23 -20.00
CA LEU A 152 19.99 5.92 -19.51
C LEU A 152 19.13 4.89 -18.74
N GLN A 153 18.63 5.11 -17.53
CA GLN A 153 18.10 6.31 -16.89
C GLN A 153 18.53 6.37 -15.40
N PRO A 154 18.58 7.56 -14.76
CA PRO A 154 18.78 7.68 -13.33
C PRO A 154 17.51 7.23 -12.60
N GLN A 155 17.33 5.92 -12.46
CA GLN A 155 16.51 5.39 -11.37
C GLN A 155 17.38 5.55 -10.11
N PRO A 156 16.98 6.36 -9.11
CA PRO A 156 17.70 6.40 -7.84
C PRO A 156 17.77 4.95 -7.34
N SER A 157 18.98 4.37 -7.29
CA SER A 157 19.10 2.96 -6.96
C SER A 157 18.63 2.77 -5.53
N TRP A 158 17.56 2.02 -5.38
CA TRP A 158 17.07 1.54 -4.10
C TRP A 158 18.21 0.97 -3.26
N ILE A 159 18.40 1.49 -2.04
CA ILE A 159 19.34 0.92 -1.05
C ILE A 159 18.66 -0.20 -0.25
N GLY A 160 17.36 -0.42 -0.46
CA GLY A 160 16.63 -1.51 0.17
C GLY A 160 16.98 -2.88 -0.44
N PHE A 161 16.46 -3.92 0.18
CA PHE A 161 16.63 -5.29 -0.29
C PHE A 161 15.99 -5.49 -1.67
N THR A 162 16.56 -6.35 -2.50
CA THR A 162 16.04 -6.70 -3.83
C THR A 162 15.58 -8.17 -3.90
N GLY A 163 14.64 -8.48 -4.80
CA GLY A 163 14.20 -9.86 -5.06
C GLY A 163 13.62 -10.54 -3.82
N GLU A 164 14.04 -11.78 -3.54
CA GLU A 164 13.54 -12.54 -2.38
C GLU A 164 13.85 -11.88 -1.03
N ALA A 165 14.98 -11.16 -0.93
CA ALA A 165 15.35 -10.46 0.28
C ALA A 165 14.37 -9.30 0.57
N ALA A 166 13.88 -8.63 -0.48
CA ALA A 166 12.83 -7.61 -0.37
C ALA A 166 11.54 -8.21 0.21
N ALA A 167 11.21 -9.44 -0.15
CA ALA A 167 10.00 -10.08 0.35
C ALA A 167 10.09 -10.49 1.84
N ARG A 168 11.23 -10.32 2.53
CA ARG A 168 11.40 -10.66 3.95
C ARG A 168 10.93 -9.58 4.91
N ARG A 169 10.75 -8.35 4.42
CA ARG A 169 10.21 -7.23 5.17
C ARG A 169 9.43 -6.37 4.20
N LEU A 170 8.21 -5.99 4.56
CA LEU A 170 7.33 -5.29 3.62
C LEU A 170 6.67 -4.12 4.33
N GLN A 171 6.74 -2.93 3.72
CA GLN A 171 5.82 -1.84 4.07
C GLN A 171 4.47 -2.01 3.37
N CYS A 172 3.51 -1.14 3.66
CA CYS A 172 2.14 -1.27 3.16
C CYS A 172 2.03 -1.26 1.62
N ALA A 173 2.74 -0.36 0.93
CA ALA A 173 2.73 -0.28 -0.53
C ALA A 173 3.38 -1.51 -1.17
N GLU A 174 4.54 -1.91 -0.65
CA GLU A 174 5.28 -3.10 -1.10
C GLU A 174 4.49 -4.39 -0.86
N TYR A 175 3.84 -4.52 0.29
CA TYR A 175 3.00 -5.67 0.59
C TYR A 175 1.86 -5.78 -0.43
N TRP A 176 1.17 -4.68 -0.72
CA TRP A 176 0.15 -4.64 -1.76
C TRP A 176 0.74 -5.04 -3.13
N ALA A 177 1.85 -4.41 -3.54
CA ALA A 177 2.47 -4.70 -4.84
C ALA A 177 2.92 -6.18 -4.95
N TRP A 178 3.42 -6.75 -3.85
CA TRP A 178 3.80 -8.15 -3.78
C TRP A 178 2.58 -9.08 -3.87
N VAL A 179 1.49 -8.79 -3.15
CA VAL A 179 0.25 -9.58 -3.22
C VAL A 179 -0.31 -9.59 -4.64
N TRP A 180 -0.28 -8.44 -5.32
CA TRP A 180 -0.75 -8.25 -6.69
C TRP A 180 0.28 -8.58 -7.77
N GLU A 181 1.40 -9.20 -7.41
CA GLU A 181 2.41 -9.72 -8.34
C GLU A 181 2.96 -8.71 -9.34
N ARG A 182 3.07 -7.46 -8.89
CA ARG A 182 3.76 -6.41 -9.65
C ARG A 182 5.20 -6.84 -9.89
N GLN A 183 5.62 -6.93 -11.15
CA GLN A 183 7.00 -7.31 -11.45
C GLN A 183 7.97 -6.25 -10.95
N ASN A 184 9.05 -6.69 -10.32
CA ASN A 184 10.12 -5.81 -9.83
C ASN A 184 9.62 -4.70 -8.89
N TRP A 185 8.54 -4.93 -8.12
CA TRP A 185 7.95 -3.94 -7.23
C TRP A 185 8.97 -3.31 -6.26
N TRP A 186 10.01 -4.05 -5.87
CA TRP A 186 11.10 -3.61 -4.99
C TRP A 186 12.04 -2.57 -5.61
N LEU A 187 11.86 -2.24 -6.90
CA LEU A 187 12.61 -1.16 -7.57
C LEU A 187 11.89 0.18 -7.49
N TYR A 188 10.62 0.19 -7.05
CA TYR A 188 9.79 1.37 -7.04
C TYR A 188 9.62 1.88 -5.61
N SER A 189 9.62 3.20 -5.46
CA SER A 189 9.23 3.83 -4.20
C SER A 189 7.75 3.60 -3.89
N SER A 190 7.38 3.75 -2.62
CA SER A 190 5.98 3.77 -2.20
C SER A 190 5.15 4.71 -3.06
N ALA A 191 5.63 5.93 -3.33
CA ALA A 191 4.90 6.91 -4.13
C ALA A 191 4.69 6.43 -5.58
N GLU A 192 5.65 5.73 -6.17
CA GLU A 192 5.53 5.16 -7.52
C GLU A 192 4.56 3.98 -7.55
N ILE A 193 4.64 3.09 -6.55
CA ILE A 193 3.68 1.99 -6.38
C ILE A 193 2.26 2.55 -6.23
N TRP A 194 2.12 3.60 -5.42
CA TRP A 194 0.87 4.34 -5.25
C TRP A 194 0.44 5.02 -6.56
N ASN A 195 1.34 5.62 -7.32
CA ASN A 195 0.99 6.29 -8.57
C ASN A 195 0.89 5.35 -9.78
N ASP A 196 0.98 4.04 -9.59
CA ASP A 196 0.87 3.07 -10.66
C ASP A 196 -0.60 2.72 -10.95
N GLY A 197 -1.07 3.13 -12.14
CA GLY A 197 -2.30 2.71 -12.82
C GLY A 197 -3.57 2.71 -11.98
N MET A 198 -3.80 1.63 -11.24
CA MET A 198 -5.02 1.38 -10.45
C MET A 198 -5.19 2.39 -9.31
N LEU A 199 -4.08 2.74 -8.66
CA LEU A 199 -4.09 3.63 -7.51
C LEU A 199 -3.99 5.10 -7.95
N HIS A 200 -3.38 5.37 -9.10
CA HIS A 200 -3.26 6.71 -9.68
C HIS A 200 -4.60 7.40 -9.92
N THR A 201 -5.57 6.69 -10.52
CA THR A 201 -6.91 7.23 -10.79
C THR A 201 -7.57 7.68 -9.49
N VAL A 202 -7.50 6.82 -8.47
CA VAL A 202 -8.07 7.08 -7.14
C VAL A 202 -7.37 8.26 -6.48
N PHE A 203 -6.05 8.38 -6.64
CA PHE A 203 -5.29 9.49 -6.09
C PHE A 203 -5.59 10.82 -6.76
N ASN A 204 -5.67 10.86 -8.09
CA ASN A 204 -6.05 12.07 -8.80
C ASN A 204 -7.46 12.52 -8.43
N GLU A 205 -8.40 11.59 -8.31
CA GLU A 205 -9.76 11.91 -7.86
C GLU A 205 -9.78 12.48 -6.44
N LEU A 206 -9.07 11.87 -5.49
CA LEU A 206 -9.03 12.35 -4.11
C LEU A 206 -8.30 13.69 -3.98
N LYS A 207 -7.26 13.91 -4.78
CA LYS A 207 -6.49 15.16 -4.80
C LYS A 207 -7.31 16.34 -5.34
N ASN A 208 -8.19 16.10 -6.31
CA ASN A 208 -9.01 17.13 -6.94
C ASN A 208 -10.34 17.39 -6.21
N LYS A 209 -10.63 16.68 -5.11
CA LYS A 209 -11.85 16.89 -4.34
C LYS A 209 -11.75 18.21 -3.55
N PRO A 210 -12.72 19.13 -3.67
CA PRO A 210 -12.75 20.32 -2.82
C PRO A 210 -12.84 19.89 -1.35
N ARG A 211 -12.00 20.50 -0.52
CA ARG A 211 -11.93 20.25 0.93
C ARG A 211 -13.06 20.94 1.67
#